data_AF-A0A1I5FUZ0-F1
#
_entry.id   AF-A0A1I5FUZ0-F1
#
_cell.length_a   1.000
_cell.length_b   1.000
_cell.length_c   1.000
_cell.angle_alpha   90.00
_cell.angle_beta   90.00
_cell.angle_gamma   90.00
#
_symmetry.space_group_name_H-M   'P 1'
#
loop_
_entity.id
_entity.type
_entity.pdbx_description
1 polymer ?
#
loop_
_entity_poly.entity_id
_entity_poly.type
_entity_poly.pdbx_seq_one_letter_code
_entity_poly.pdbx_strand_id
1 'polypeptide(L)'
;MPLPVAPDTRAAITCRSRPDVTSLGAMTWTWRLEDPDGATIDPATLGVEVPGADNQGDAESWLGENWRDLLGRGVATVSLFEGDRKAYGPMGLAPA
;
A
#
# COMPACT_ATOMS: atom_id res chain seq x y z
N MET A 1 -12.13 24.05 -52.08
CA MET A 1 -11.97 22.67 -51.57
C MET A 1 -11.98 22.74 -50.04
N PRO A 2 -13.12 22.45 -49.40
CA PRO A 2 -13.27 22.48 -47.93
C PRO A 2 -12.88 21.15 -47.29
N LEU A 3 -12.31 21.25 -46.08
CA LEU A 3 -11.96 20.15 -45.18
C LEU A 3 -13.22 19.32 -44.81
N PRO A 4 -13.12 17.99 -44.69
CA PRO A 4 -14.12 17.23 -43.95
C PRO A 4 -13.80 17.26 -42.45
N VAL A 5 -14.64 17.99 -41.71
CA VAL A 5 -14.91 17.80 -40.28
C VAL A 5 -15.87 16.61 -40.13
N ALA A 6 -15.53 15.66 -39.28
CA ALA A 6 -16.40 14.57 -38.81
C ALA A 6 -15.91 14.09 -37.42
N PRO A 7 -16.72 13.41 -36.60
CA PRO A 7 -17.53 14.05 -35.57
C PRO A 7 -17.24 13.55 -34.15
N ASP A 8 -17.67 14.36 -33.18
CA ASP A 8 -17.83 14.02 -31.76
C ASP A 8 -18.95 12.97 -31.57
N THR A 9 -18.70 11.95 -30.73
CA THR A 9 -19.67 11.26 -29.83
C THR A 9 -19.08 9.92 -29.35
N ARG A 10 -18.75 9.78 -28.06
CA ARG A 10 -19.44 8.88 -27.09
C ARG A 10 -18.68 8.79 -25.76
N ALA A 11 -19.31 9.30 -24.71
CA ALA A 11 -19.08 8.85 -23.35
C ALA A 11 -19.46 7.35 -23.22
N ALA A 12 -18.60 6.55 -22.59
CA ALA A 12 -18.98 5.29 -21.97
C ALA A 12 -18.03 5.00 -20.80
N ILE A 13 -18.61 5.10 -19.62
CA ILE A 13 -18.11 4.63 -18.33
C ILE A 13 -17.70 3.15 -18.46
N THR A 14 -16.43 2.84 -18.24
CA THR A 14 -16.02 1.51 -17.75
C THR A 14 -15.58 1.67 -16.30
N CYS A 15 -16.52 1.37 -15.41
CA CYS A 15 -16.20 0.82 -14.12
C CYS A 15 -15.43 -0.50 -14.35
N ARG A 16 -14.30 -0.66 -13.64
CA ARG A 16 -13.65 -1.93 -13.30
C ARG A 16 -12.70 -2.53 -14.35
N SER A 17 -11.42 -2.21 -14.19
CA SER A 17 -10.41 -3.26 -13.97
C SER A 17 -9.49 -2.75 -12.88
N ARG A 18 -9.51 -3.41 -11.72
CA ARG A 18 -8.40 -3.32 -10.77
C ARG A 18 -7.15 -3.70 -11.58
N PRO A 19 -6.17 -2.82 -11.79
CA PRO A 19 -4.90 -3.30 -12.31
C PRO A 19 -4.40 -4.30 -11.27
N ASP A 20 -4.16 -5.52 -11.74
CA ASP A 20 -3.35 -6.50 -11.05
C ASP A 20 -2.15 -5.78 -10.40
N VAL A 21 -2.02 -5.89 -9.09
CA VAL A 21 -1.16 -5.06 -8.23
C VAL A 21 0.35 -5.36 -8.43
N THR A 22 0.71 -6.07 -9.49
CA THR A 22 2.05 -6.57 -9.69
C THR A 22 2.60 -6.05 -11.01
N SER A 23 3.45 -5.02 -10.91
CA SER A 23 4.42 -4.59 -11.94
C SER A 23 3.98 -3.51 -12.93
N LEU A 24 4.03 -2.25 -12.48
CA LEU A 24 4.50 -1.09 -13.27
C LEU A 24 5.41 -0.26 -12.33
N GLY A 25 6.73 -0.45 -12.46
CA GLY A 25 7.72 -0.22 -11.40
C GLY A 25 7.84 1.19 -10.82
N ALA A 26 7.98 1.24 -9.49
CA ALA A 26 8.87 2.13 -8.72
C ALA A 26 8.71 1.90 -7.19
N MET A 27 7.51 1.51 -6.74
CA MET A 27 7.19 1.33 -5.31
C MET A 27 7.38 -0.11 -4.84
N THR A 28 8.60 -0.48 -4.48
CA THR A 28 8.92 -1.85 -4.04
C THR A 28 8.75 -2.03 -2.53
N TRP A 29 8.78 -0.96 -1.74
CA TRP A 29 8.78 -1.05 -0.27
C TRP A 29 7.37 -1.02 0.28
N THR A 30 6.99 -1.98 1.13
CA THR A 30 5.64 -2.06 1.72
C THR A 30 5.67 -2.69 3.11
N TRP A 31 4.84 -2.18 4.02
CA TRP A 31 4.68 -2.75 5.36
C TRP A 31 3.64 -3.87 5.38
N ARG A 32 4.03 -4.99 5.99
CA ARG A 32 3.10 -6.03 6.44
C ARG A 32 2.80 -5.82 7.90
N LEU A 33 1.53 -5.81 8.25
CA LEU A 33 1.04 -5.67 9.62
C LEU A 33 0.80 -7.06 10.22
N GLU A 34 1.16 -7.21 11.49
CA GLU A 34 1.04 -8.46 12.25
C GLU A 34 0.41 -8.19 13.62
N ASP A 35 -0.54 -9.03 14.00
CA ASP A 35 -1.21 -9.06 15.31
C ASP A 35 -0.23 -9.46 16.43
N PRO A 36 -0.51 -9.21 17.73
CA PRO A 36 0.24 -9.81 18.85
C PRO A 36 0.39 -11.34 18.78
N ASP A 37 -0.54 -12.07 18.17
CA ASP A 37 -0.43 -13.52 17.93
C ASP A 37 0.51 -13.87 16.75
N GLY A 38 1.06 -12.88 16.04
CA GLY A 38 1.92 -13.05 14.86
C GLY A 38 1.14 -13.35 13.58
N ALA A 39 -0.19 -13.21 13.60
CA ALA A 39 -1.02 -13.37 12.41
C ALA A 39 -0.89 -12.16 11.49
N THR A 40 -0.72 -12.38 10.18
CA THR A 40 -0.72 -11.29 9.19
C THR A 40 -2.10 -10.66 9.12
N ILE A 41 -2.18 -9.36 9.36
CA ILE A 41 -3.39 -8.56 9.24
C ILE A 41 -3.37 -7.84 7.90
N ASP A 42 -4.50 -7.91 7.19
CA ASP A 42 -4.71 -7.10 6.01
C ASP A 42 -5.06 -5.66 6.42
N PRO A 43 -4.29 -4.64 6.00
CA PRO A 43 -4.49 -3.26 6.45
C PRO A 43 -5.87 -2.71 6.05
N ALA A 44 -6.45 -3.16 4.94
CA ALA A 44 -7.77 -2.71 4.52
C ALA A 44 -8.87 -3.19 5.49
N THR A 45 -8.68 -4.32 6.18
CA THR A 45 -9.60 -4.77 7.25
C THR A 45 -9.60 -3.84 8.45
N LEU A 46 -8.47 -3.15 8.70
CA LEU A 46 -8.34 -2.12 9.72
C LEU A 46 -8.78 -0.74 9.22
N GLY A 47 -9.15 -0.61 7.93
CA GLY A 47 -9.42 0.68 7.30
C GLY A 47 -8.16 1.54 7.15
N VAL A 48 -6.99 0.91 7.09
CA VAL A 48 -5.70 1.56 6.85
C VAL A 48 -5.28 1.27 5.42
N GLU A 49 -4.79 2.28 4.72
CA GLU A 49 -4.15 2.11 3.42
C GLU A 49 -2.63 2.21 3.61
N VAL A 50 -1.92 1.11 3.34
CA VAL A 50 -0.46 1.10 3.37
C VAL A 50 0.03 1.44 1.96
N PRO A 51 0.62 2.62 1.75
CA PRO A 51 1.17 2.95 0.44
C PRO A 51 2.41 2.11 0.15
N GLY A 52 2.60 1.78 -1.12
CA GLY A 52 3.92 1.39 -1.60
C GLY A 52 4.86 2.60 -1.55
N ALA A 53 6.11 2.40 -1.17
CA ALA A 53 7.13 3.44 -1.13
C ALA A 53 8.26 3.14 -2.12
N ASP A 54 8.83 4.20 -2.69
CA ASP A 54 9.94 4.10 -3.66
C ASP A 54 11.27 3.73 -3.00
N ASN A 55 11.44 4.00 -1.70
CA ASN A 55 12.62 3.64 -0.92
C ASN A 55 12.28 3.29 0.53
N GLN A 56 13.25 2.71 1.24
CA GLN A 56 13.13 2.29 2.64
C GLN A 56 12.78 3.47 3.57
N GLY A 57 13.43 4.63 3.39
CA GLY A 57 13.25 5.80 4.26
C GLY A 57 11.85 6.41 4.15
N ASP A 58 11.26 6.44 2.96
CA ASP A 58 9.85 6.83 2.76
C ASP A 58 8.90 5.84 3.44
N ALA A 59 9.19 4.53 3.36
CA ALA A 59 8.42 3.52 4.10
C ALA A 59 8.53 3.74 5.62
N GLU A 60 9.74 3.96 6.14
CA GLU A 60 9.99 4.22 7.57
C GLU A 60 9.31 5.50 8.05
N SER A 61 9.28 6.54 7.21
CA SER A 61 8.59 7.80 7.50
C SER A 61 7.09 7.58 7.68
N TRP A 62 6.46 6.86 6.75
CA TRP A 62 5.04 6.51 6.87
C TRP A 62 4.76 5.72 8.16
N LEU A 63 5.62 4.75 8.52
CA LEU A 63 5.44 3.98 9.74
C LEU A 63 5.54 4.87 10.99
N GLY A 64 6.51 5.79 11.01
CA GLY A 64 6.70 6.76 12.10
C GLY A 64 5.49 7.68 12.33
N GLU A 65 4.71 7.94 11.29
CA GLU A 65 3.47 8.72 11.36
C GLU A 65 2.25 7.86 11.77
N ASN A 66 2.19 6.60 11.34
CA ASN A 66 1.01 5.75 11.46
C ASN A 66 1.06 4.73 12.61
N TRP A 67 2.23 4.46 13.22
CA TRP A 67 2.38 3.38 14.22
C TRP A 67 1.42 3.46 15.42
N ARG A 68 1.05 4.66 15.88
CA ARG A 68 0.16 4.85 17.03
C ARG A 68 -1.27 4.40 16.69
N ASP A 69 -1.70 4.71 15.48
CA ASP A 69 -3.00 4.33 14.96
C ASP A 69 -3.05 2.82 14.71
N LEU A 70 -1.99 2.26 14.11
CA LEU A 70 -1.82 0.82 13.93
C LEU A 70 -1.90 0.06 15.26
N LEU A 71 -1.17 0.52 16.28
CA LEU A 71 -1.21 -0.06 17.63
C LEU A 71 -2.61 0.02 18.25
N GLY A 72 -3.29 1.16 18.10
CA GLY A 72 -4.67 1.35 18.55
C GLY A 72 -5.69 0.44 17.86
N ARG A 73 -5.36 -0.06 16.66
CA ARG A 73 -6.18 -0.99 15.87
C ARG A 73 -5.85 -2.46 16.10
N GLY A 74 -4.87 -2.77 16.95
CA GLY A 74 -4.48 -4.15 17.30
C GLY A 74 -3.24 -4.66 16.58
N VAL A 75 -2.54 -3.84 15.80
CA VAL A 75 -1.25 -4.22 15.21
C VAL A 75 -0.18 -4.17 16.29
N ALA A 76 0.44 -5.30 16.62
CA ALA A 76 1.58 -5.31 17.54
C ALA A 76 2.90 -5.18 16.82
N THR A 77 2.99 -5.72 15.61
CA THR A 77 4.26 -5.95 14.93
C THR A 77 4.14 -5.55 13.46
N VAL A 78 5.22 -5.02 12.91
CA VAL A 78 5.31 -4.72 11.48
C VAL A 78 6.59 -5.30 10.88
N SER A 79 6.49 -5.77 9.64
CA SER A 79 7.61 -6.27 8.86
C SER A 79 7.72 -5.48 7.56
N LEU A 80 8.91 -5.00 7.22
CA LEU A 80 9.14 -4.29 5.95
C LEU A 80 9.48 -5.29 4.85
N PHE A 81 8.79 -5.19 3.72
CA PHE A 81 9.04 -5.98 2.53
C PHE A 81 9.54 -5.09 1.39
N GLU A 82 10.49 -5.60 0.63
CA GLU A 82 10.93 -5.10 -0.67
C GLU A 82 10.40 -6.10 -1.72
N GLY A 83 9.22 -5.82 -2.28
CA GLY A 83 8.48 -6.72 -3.15
C GLY A 83 8.13 -7.99 -2.39
N ASP A 84 8.70 -9.13 -2.83
CA ASP A 84 8.49 -10.43 -2.19
C ASP A 84 9.50 -10.73 -1.06
N ARG A 85 10.51 -9.89 -0.88
CA ARG A 85 11.59 -10.12 0.10
C ARG A 85 11.32 -9.39 1.41
N LYS A 86 11.36 -10.09 2.54
CA LYS A 86 11.40 -9.44 3.87
C LYS A 86 12.73 -8.72 4.04
N ALA A 87 12.70 -7.39 4.00
CA ALA A 87 13.87 -6.53 4.12
C ALA A 87 14.19 -6.23 5.59
N TYR A 88 13.15 -6.00 6.40
CA TYR A 88 13.27 -5.75 7.82
C TYR A 88 12.36 -6.68 8.64
N GLY A 89 12.93 -7.26 9.70
CA GLY A 89 12.28 -8.23 10.57
C GLY A 89 11.15 -7.63 11.41
N PRO A 90 10.32 -8.48 12.05
CA PRO A 90 9.20 -8.02 12.85
C PRO A 90 9.65 -7.03 13.93
N MET A 91 9.28 -5.77 13.79
CA MET A 91 9.49 -4.72 14.79
C MET A 91 8.21 -4.50 15.55
N GLY A 92 8.27 -4.62 16.88
CA GLY A 92 7.15 -4.29 17.74
C GLY A 92 6.88 -2.78 17.73
N LEU A 93 5.61 -2.40 17.58
CA LEU A 93 5.15 -1.00 17.67
C LEU A 93 4.91 -0.54 19.11
N ALA A 94 4.84 -1.48 20.05
CA ALA A 94 4.65 -1.17 21.46
C ALA A 94 5.89 -0.48 22.04
N PRO A 95 5.74 0.61 22.80
CA PRO A 95 6.86 1.16 23.56
C PRO A 95 7.35 0.12 24.57
N ALA A 96 8.68 -0.04 24.66
CA ALA A 96 9.33 -0.91 25.64
C ALA A 96 9.16 -0.40 27.09
#